data_AF-G4RKI5-F1
#
_entry.id   AF-G4RKI5-F1
#
_cell.length_a   1.000
_cell.length_b   1.000
_cell.length_c   1.000
_cell.angle_alpha   90.00
_cell.angle_beta   90.00
_cell.angle_gamma   90.00
#
_symmetry.space_group_name_H-M   'P 1'
#
loop_
_entity.id
_entity.type
_entity.pdbx_description
1 polymer ?
#
loop_
_entity_poly.entity_id
_entity_poly.type
_entity_poly.pdbx_seq_one_letter_code
_entity_poly.pdbx_strand_id
1 'polypeptide(L)'
;MPQHTLLGAAIPTGYGSITPVSGEVKNPKRNVPLAVVTVILLGGSLAALDIYAVADHIIYVGGGSSMLQLIADRFGLLTLAFVFFAALNDGILATLAFMVATSRTIYAMSYHGFLPSLFNKVHAKSGPLYAGLAAIGLYAVALYPIVATAPDLSTAFTTMGFLAMLANTVVHVSANLSLLRISLKRISKRWWELALSVAATVLTTYIALQSIGGIQPGIVSTFMGLIVLGFLVAEAREMILEGEEE
;
A
#
# COMPACT_ATOMS: atom_id res chain seq x y z
N MET A 1 21.67 4.77 -9.48
CA MET A 1 20.51 5.68 -9.38
C MET A 1 19.09 5.04 -9.44
N PRO A 2 18.79 3.71 -9.37
CA PRO A 2 17.39 3.26 -9.53
C PRO A 2 16.60 3.00 -8.24
N GLN A 3 17.21 2.57 -7.13
CA GLN A 3 16.43 2.02 -5.99
C GLN A 3 15.78 3.10 -5.09
N HIS A 4 16.42 4.26 -4.93
CA HIS A 4 15.92 5.32 -4.04
C HIS A 4 14.69 6.04 -4.59
N THR A 5 14.62 6.25 -5.91
CA THR A 5 13.46 6.86 -6.58
C THR A 5 12.21 5.98 -6.50
N LEU A 6 12.41 4.66 -6.50
CA LEU A 6 11.36 3.65 -6.39
C LEU A 6 10.75 3.60 -4.99
N LEU A 7 11.57 3.70 -3.95
CA LEU A 7 11.09 3.79 -2.57
C LEU A 7 10.36 5.13 -2.31
N GLY A 8 10.81 6.23 -2.92
CA GLY A 8 10.14 7.53 -2.84
C GLY A 8 8.70 7.52 -3.38
N ALA A 9 8.45 6.78 -4.46
CA ALA A 9 7.10 6.64 -5.02
C ALA A 9 6.13 5.86 -4.10
N ALA A 10 6.65 5.08 -3.15
CA ALA A 10 5.85 4.33 -2.19
C ALA A 10 5.34 5.19 -1.00
N ILE A 11 5.91 6.38 -0.78
CA ILE A 11 5.62 7.21 0.41
C ILE A 11 4.15 7.67 0.50
N PRO A 12 3.52 8.24 -0.55
CA PRO A 12 2.14 8.69 -0.45
C PRO A 12 1.10 7.57 -0.61
N THR A 13 1.47 6.28 -0.66
CA THR A 13 0.53 5.19 -1.04
C THR A 13 -0.53 4.86 0.04
N GLY A 14 -0.42 5.45 1.22
CA GLY A 14 -1.34 5.24 2.35
C GLY A 14 -2.80 5.61 2.08
N TYR A 15 -3.10 6.48 1.09
CA TYR A 15 -4.48 6.86 0.77
C TYR A 15 -5.36 5.68 0.33
N GLY A 16 -4.75 4.60 -0.18
CA GLY A 16 -5.47 3.38 -0.57
C GLY A 16 -6.20 2.72 0.59
N SER A 17 -5.75 2.93 1.83
CA SER A 17 -6.39 2.39 3.04
C SER A 17 -7.72 3.06 3.41
N ILE A 18 -8.03 4.22 2.81
CA ILE A 18 -9.25 4.99 3.10
C ILE A 18 -10.47 4.37 2.40
N THR A 19 -10.27 3.74 1.22
CA THR A 19 -11.39 3.26 0.41
C THR A 19 -12.12 2.05 1.01
N PRO A 20 -11.46 1.04 1.62
CA PRO A 20 -12.15 -0.10 2.21
C PRO A 20 -13.00 0.28 3.43
N VAL A 21 -12.64 1.36 4.15
CA VAL A 21 -13.38 1.86 5.31
C VAL A 21 -14.45 2.90 4.94
N SER A 22 -14.65 3.17 3.66
CA SER A 22 -15.60 4.20 3.19
C SER A 22 -17.04 3.96 3.64
N GLY A 23 -17.44 2.70 3.89
CA GLY A 23 -18.76 2.36 4.44
C GLY A 23 -19.02 2.85 5.87
N GLU A 24 -17.96 3.14 6.63
CA GLU A 24 -18.02 3.63 8.01
C GLU A 24 -17.94 5.18 8.09
N VAL A 25 -17.67 5.84 6.95
CA VAL A 25 -17.48 7.29 6.88
C VAL A 25 -18.82 8.02 6.77
N LYS A 26 -19.04 9.04 7.60
CA LYS A 26 -20.18 9.95 7.45
C LYS A 26 -20.08 10.72 6.13
N ASN A 27 -21.13 10.70 5.31
CA ASN A 27 -21.17 11.36 3.99
C ASN A 27 -20.00 10.95 3.06
N PRO A 28 -19.88 9.66 2.70
CA PRO A 28 -18.70 9.13 2.03
C PRO A 28 -18.46 9.75 0.65
N LYS A 29 -19.55 10.08 -0.09
CA LYS A 29 -19.47 10.72 -1.42
C LYS A 29 -18.69 12.04 -1.44
N ARG A 30 -18.67 12.78 -0.32
CA ARG A 30 -17.94 14.04 -0.19
C ARG A 30 -16.63 13.85 0.56
N ASN A 31 -16.66 13.13 1.68
CA ASN A 31 -15.54 13.09 2.61
C ASN A 31 -14.41 12.16 2.15
N VAL A 32 -14.71 11.03 1.49
CA VAL A 32 -13.68 10.10 1.02
C VAL A 32 -12.79 10.71 -0.06
N PRO A 33 -13.34 11.33 -1.15
CA PRO A 33 -12.49 11.97 -2.15
C PRO A 33 -11.63 13.11 -1.57
N LEU A 34 -12.21 13.93 -0.70
CA LEU A 34 -11.48 15.03 -0.04
C LEU A 34 -10.34 14.50 0.83
N ALA A 35 -10.58 13.44 1.60
CA ALA A 35 -9.55 12.82 2.43
C ALA A 35 -8.39 12.27 1.56
N VAL A 36 -8.70 11.55 0.48
CA VAL A 36 -7.69 11.01 -0.45
C VAL A 36 -6.84 12.13 -1.04
N VAL A 37 -7.46 13.18 -1.59
CA VAL A 37 -6.73 14.32 -2.18
C VAL A 37 -5.89 15.05 -1.14
N THR A 38 -6.43 15.25 0.07
CA THR A 38 -5.71 15.92 1.16
C THR A 38 -4.48 15.13 1.58
N VAL A 39 -4.60 13.80 1.73
CA VAL A 39 -3.46 12.93 2.10
C VAL A 39 -2.40 12.94 1.01
N ILE A 40 -2.78 12.86 -0.27
CA ILE A 40 -1.82 12.90 -1.38
C ILE A 40 -1.08 14.24 -1.40
N LEU A 41 -1.80 15.36 -1.32
CA LEU A 41 -1.19 16.68 -1.42
C LEU A 41 -0.36 17.01 -0.17
N LEU A 42 -0.92 16.85 1.02
CA LEU A 42 -0.23 17.18 2.27
C LEU A 42 0.89 16.19 2.56
N GLY A 43 0.61 14.89 2.52
CA GLY A 43 1.59 13.84 2.78
C GLY A 43 2.70 13.82 1.73
N GLY A 44 2.36 13.98 0.45
CA GLY A 44 3.35 14.10 -0.63
C GLY A 44 4.21 15.36 -0.50
N SER A 45 3.63 16.50 -0.12
CA SER A 45 4.40 17.74 0.08
C SER A 45 5.35 17.63 1.27
N LEU A 46 4.90 17.07 2.40
CA LEU A 46 5.75 16.85 3.57
C LEU A 46 6.88 15.87 3.25
N ALA A 47 6.58 14.77 2.58
CA ALA A 47 7.60 13.81 2.13
C ALA A 47 8.64 14.45 1.18
N ALA A 48 8.21 15.33 0.28
CA ALA A 48 9.12 16.06 -0.60
C ALA A 48 10.06 16.99 0.17
N LEU A 49 9.54 17.68 1.21
CA LEU A 49 10.36 18.50 2.11
C LEU A 49 11.35 17.65 2.90
N ASP A 50 10.94 16.49 3.40
CA ASP A 50 11.81 15.57 4.13
C ASP A 50 12.95 15.05 3.24
N ILE A 51 12.64 14.61 2.01
CA ILE A 51 13.66 14.17 1.04
C ILE A 51 14.61 15.32 0.71
N TYR A 52 14.09 16.53 0.51
CA TYR A 52 14.92 17.71 0.25
C TYR A 52 15.87 18.01 1.41
N ALA A 53 15.38 17.99 2.65
CA ALA A 53 16.19 18.23 3.83
C ALA A 53 17.29 17.17 4.02
N VAL A 54 16.97 15.90 3.80
CA VAL A 54 17.95 14.80 3.86
C VAL A 54 18.99 14.92 2.75
N ALA A 55 18.57 15.25 1.52
CA ALA A 55 19.49 15.42 0.40
C ALA A 55 20.45 16.59 0.62
N ASP A 56 19.95 17.74 1.10
CA ASP A 56 20.77 18.91 1.42
C ASP A 56 21.81 18.59 2.50
N HIS A 57 21.42 17.88 3.55
CA HIS A 57 22.32 17.45 4.62
C HIS A 57 23.43 16.51 4.10
N ILE A 58 23.08 15.53 3.26
CA ILE A 58 24.07 14.61 2.66
C ILE A 58 25.10 15.38 1.82
N ILE A 59 24.64 16.37 1.05
CA ILE A 59 25.51 17.21 0.21
C ILE A 59 26.43 18.08 1.08
N TYR A 60 25.92 18.68 2.15
CA TYR A 60 26.67 19.59 3.00
C TYR A 60 27.70 18.88 3.90
N VAL A 61 27.34 17.72 4.47
CA VAL A 61 28.18 16.99 5.45
C VAL A 61 28.97 15.83 4.83
N GLY A 62 28.73 15.51 3.56
CA GLY A 62 29.48 14.46 2.84
C GLY A 62 29.10 13.03 3.23
N GLY A 63 27.87 12.81 3.72
CA GLY A 63 27.29 11.47 3.93
C GLY A 63 27.78 10.66 5.14
N GLY A 64 28.52 11.26 6.09
CA GLY A 64 29.14 10.54 7.21
C GLY A 64 28.35 10.49 8.54
N SER A 65 27.43 11.42 8.79
CA SER A 65 26.69 11.51 10.06
C SER A 65 25.22 11.17 9.89
N SER A 66 24.65 10.33 10.76
CA SER A 66 23.23 10.02 10.70
C SER A 66 22.38 11.25 11.04
N MET A 67 21.19 11.36 10.44
CA MET A 67 20.25 12.45 10.75
C MET A 67 19.93 12.50 12.25
N LEU A 68 19.92 11.34 12.91
CA LEU A 68 19.69 11.23 14.36
C LEU A 68 20.85 11.82 15.16
N GLN A 69 22.10 11.60 14.73
CA GLN A 69 23.27 12.23 15.35
C GLN A 69 23.22 13.75 15.18
N LEU A 70 22.85 14.24 13.99
CA LEU A 70 22.68 15.67 13.77
C LEU A 70 21.62 16.28 14.70
N ILE A 71 20.48 15.61 14.87
CA ILE A 71 19.42 16.06 15.77
C ILE A 71 19.93 16.09 17.21
N ALA A 72 20.64 15.04 17.64
CA ALA A 72 21.22 14.96 18.98
C ALA A 72 22.22 16.11 19.23
N ASP A 73 23.13 16.34 18.28
CA ASP A 73 24.23 17.28 18.41
C ASP A 73 23.78 18.75 18.31
N ARG A 74 22.75 19.04 17.49
CA ARG A 74 22.27 20.41 17.24
C ARG A 74 21.08 20.82 18.11
N PHE A 75 20.16 19.90 18.37
CA PHE A 75 18.90 20.18 19.06
C PHE A 75 18.77 19.47 20.41
N GLY A 76 19.77 18.66 20.80
CA GLY A 76 19.84 18.01 22.09
C GLY A 76 19.02 16.72 22.21
N LEU A 77 19.28 15.98 23.29
CA LEU A 77 18.68 14.67 23.57
C LEU A 77 17.15 14.72 23.75
N LEU A 78 16.61 15.83 24.26
CA LEU A 78 15.16 15.97 24.45
C LEU A 78 14.42 15.97 23.10
N THR A 79 14.91 16.74 22.13
CA THR A 79 14.35 16.79 20.78
C THR A 79 14.46 15.42 20.11
N LEU A 80 15.62 14.75 20.26
CA LEU A 80 15.82 13.41 19.75
C LEU A 80 14.78 12.41 20.32
N ALA A 81 14.51 12.46 21.62
CA ALA A 81 13.51 11.60 22.26
C ALA A 81 12.10 11.84 21.69
N PHE A 82 11.71 13.09 21.45
CA PHE A 82 10.42 13.41 20.80
C PHE A 82 10.36 12.88 19.36
N VAL A 83 11.43 13.03 18.59
CA VAL A 83 11.49 12.51 17.20
C VAL A 83 11.35 10.99 17.18
N PHE A 84 12.05 10.28 18.06
CA PHE A 84 11.91 8.82 18.18
C PHE A 84 10.49 8.40 18.56
N PHE A 85 9.88 9.09 19.54
CA PHE A 85 8.51 8.82 19.93
C PHE A 85 7.53 9.04 18.77
N ALA A 86 7.69 10.14 18.04
CA ALA A 86 6.86 10.45 16.88
C ALA A 86 7.02 9.38 15.77
N ALA A 87 8.25 8.98 15.45
CA ALA A 87 8.52 7.96 14.42
C ALA A 87 7.96 6.58 14.79
N LEU A 88 8.07 6.17 16.05
CA LEU A 88 7.47 4.92 16.52
C LEU A 88 5.95 4.95 16.46
N ASN A 89 5.36 6.06 16.91
CA ASN A 89 3.91 6.24 16.87
C ASN A 89 3.37 6.23 15.43
N ASP A 90 4.07 6.87 14.49
CA ASP A 90 3.71 6.87 13.07
C ASP A 90 3.69 5.46 12.48
N GLY A 91 4.74 4.66 12.71
CA GLY A 91 4.80 3.28 12.23
C GLY A 91 3.69 2.38 12.79
N ILE A 92 3.35 2.54 14.07
CA ILE A 92 2.26 1.79 14.72
C ILE A 92 0.90 2.20 14.13
N LEU A 93 0.63 3.50 14.03
CA LEU A 93 -0.63 4.01 13.51
C LEU A 93 -0.84 3.64 12.04
N ALA A 94 0.21 3.75 11.22
CA ALA A 94 0.17 3.33 9.81
C ALA A 94 -0.19 1.84 9.70
N THR A 95 0.48 0.98 10.48
CA THR A 95 0.20 -0.47 10.49
C THR A 95 -1.23 -0.77 10.90
N LEU A 96 -1.74 -0.12 11.96
CA LEU A 96 -3.12 -0.30 12.41
C LEU A 96 -4.13 0.15 11.34
N ALA A 97 -3.89 1.29 10.68
CA ALA A 97 -4.76 1.79 9.62
C ALA A 97 -4.84 0.79 8.45
N PHE A 98 -3.70 0.25 8.02
CA PHE A 98 -3.68 -0.76 6.97
C PHE A 98 -4.32 -2.08 7.39
N MET A 99 -4.11 -2.55 8.63
CA MET A 99 -4.77 -3.75 9.15
C MET A 99 -6.30 -3.62 9.18
N VAL A 100 -6.81 -2.45 9.57
CA VAL A 100 -8.23 -2.12 9.53
C VAL A 100 -8.73 -2.17 8.07
N ALA A 101 -8.02 -1.52 7.14
CA ALA A 101 -8.37 -1.54 5.73
C ALA A 101 -8.40 -2.97 5.14
N THR A 102 -7.36 -3.76 5.39
CA THR A 102 -7.28 -5.17 4.95
C THR A 102 -8.42 -6.00 5.54
N SER A 103 -8.76 -5.80 6.81
CA SER A 103 -9.92 -6.45 7.45
C SER A 103 -11.24 -6.16 6.70
N ARG A 104 -11.45 -4.91 6.26
CA ARG A 104 -12.67 -4.54 5.50
C ARG A 104 -12.66 -5.11 4.09
N THR A 105 -11.50 -5.21 3.46
CA THR A 105 -11.36 -5.90 2.17
C THR A 105 -11.68 -7.40 2.31
N ILE A 106 -11.16 -8.08 3.34
CA ILE A 106 -11.47 -9.49 3.63
C ILE A 106 -12.96 -9.69 3.89
N TYR A 107 -13.57 -8.80 4.69
CA TYR A 107 -15.01 -8.78 4.92
C TYR A 107 -15.80 -8.67 3.61
N ALA A 108 -15.45 -7.71 2.74
CA ALA A 108 -16.14 -7.50 1.47
C ALA A 108 -15.99 -8.71 0.53
N MET A 109 -14.79 -9.33 0.47
CA MET A 109 -14.57 -10.56 -0.30
C MET A 109 -15.45 -11.71 0.21
N SER A 110 -15.55 -11.87 1.53
CA SER A 110 -16.44 -12.88 2.15
C SER A 110 -17.93 -12.58 1.95
N TYR A 111 -18.31 -11.31 1.95
CA TYR A 111 -19.70 -10.88 1.68
C TYR A 111 -20.12 -11.23 0.24
N HIS A 112 -19.20 -11.10 -0.73
CA HIS A 112 -19.41 -11.50 -2.13
C HIS A 112 -19.12 -12.99 -2.41
N GLY A 113 -18.91 -13.81 -1.37
CA GLY A 113 -18.73 -15.26 -1.49
C GLY A 113 -17.36 -15.73 -1.97
N PHE A 114 -16.36 -14.84 -2.10
CA PHE A 114 -14.98 -15.21 -2.47
C PHE A 114 -14.20 -15.84 -1.32
N LEU A 115 -14.61 -15.60 -0.08
CA LEU A 115 -14.01 -16.18 1.12
C LEU A 115 -15.08 -16.81 2.02
N PRO A 116 -14.71 -17.72 2.94
CA PRO A 116 -15.64 -18.36 3.85
C PRO A 116 -16.54 -17.35 4.57
N SER A 117 -17.82 -17.71 4.76
CA SER A 117 -18.84 -16.85 5.39
C SER A 117 -18.54 -16.46 6.84
N LEU A 118 -17.54 -17.09 7.47
CA LEU A 118 -17.06 -16.69 8.79
C LEU A 118 -16.59 -15.23 8.83
N PHE A 119 -15.97 -14.74 7.76
CA PHE A 119 -15.38 -13.40 7.73
C PHE A 119 -16.38 -12.27 7.48
N ASN A 120 -17.59 -12.57 7.00
CA ASN A 120 -18.65 -11.57 6.80
C ASN A 120 -19.52 -11.35 8.05
N LYS A 121 -19.19 -11.97 9.19
CA LYS A 121 -19.90 -11.77 10.45
C LYS A 121 -19.46 -10.47 11.14
N VAL A 122 -20.40 -9.54 11.32
CA VAL A 122 -20.18 -8.28 12.04
C VAL A 122 -20.62 -8.40 13.50
N HIS A 123 -19.74 -8.02 14.43
CA HIS A 123 -20.09 -7.91 15.84
C HIS A 123 -20.46 -6.47 16.19
N ALA A 124 -21.51 -6.30 16.99
CA ALA A 124 -22.17 -5.00 17.24
C ALA A 124 -21.25 -3.89 17.80
N LYS A 125 -20.13 -4.23 18.45
CA LYS A 125 -19.20 -3.25 19.05
C LYS A 125 -17.80 -3.22 18.40
N SER A 126 -17.40 -4.27 17.71
CA SER A 126 -16.01 -4.48 17.25
C SER A 126 -15.86 -4.58 15.73
N GLY A 127 -16.96 -4.50 14.97
CA GLY A 127 -16.92 -4.66 13.52
C GLY A 127 -16.66 -6.12 13.10
N PRO A 128 -16.05 -6.38 11.93
CA PRO A 128 -15.83 -7.73 11.44
C PRO A 128 -14.63 -8.40 12.12
N LEU A 129 -14.84 -8.89 13.36
CA LEU A 129 -13.79 -9.45 14.22
C LEU A 129 -12.93 -10.53 13.53
N TYR A 130 -13.57 -11.51 12.88
CA TYR A 130 -12.84 -12.60 12.22
C TYR A 130 -12.02 -12.13 11.03
N ALA A 131 -12.52 -11.15 10.27
CA ALA A 131 -11.75 -10.53 9.19
C ALA A 131 -10.57 -9.73 9.74
N GLY A 132 -10.72 -9.11 10.93
CA GLY A 132 -9.63 -8.46 11.67
C GLY A 132 -8.54 -9.44 12.09
N LEU A 133 -8.91 -10.57 12.70
CA LEU A 133 -7.96 -11.62 13.07
C LEU A 133 -7.26 -12.22 11.84
N ALA A 134 -7.99 -12.41 10.73
CA ALA A 134 -7.41 -12.85 9.48
C ALA A 134 -6.40 -11.84 8.92
N ALA A 135 -6.70 -10.54 8.99
CA ALA A 135 -5.76 -9.49 8.59
C ALA A 135 -4.48 -9.54 9.45
N ILE A 136 -4.60 -9.65 10.77
CA ILE A 136 -3.44 -9.78 11.68
C ILE A 136 -2.61 -11.02 11.31
N GLY A 137 -3.26 -12.17 11.11
CA GLY A 137 -2.60 -13.41 10.70
C GLY A 137 -1.86 -13.27 9.37
N LEU A 138 -2.47 -12.61 8.38
CA LEU A 138 -1.86 -12.36 7.07
C LEU A 138 -0.60 -11.47 7.20
N TYR A 139 -0.66 -10.42 8.01
CA TYR A 139 0.50 -9.56 8.28
C TYR A 139 1.61 -10.34 8.98
N ALA A 140 1.28 -11.18 9.97
CA ALA A 140 2.27 -12.00 10.67
C ALA A 140 2.94 -13.01 9.72
N VAL A 141 2.17 -13.69 8.86
CA VAL A 141 2.68 -14.65 7.88
C VAL A 141 3.52 -13.95 6.80
N ALA A 142 3.18 -12.73 6.39
CA ALA A 142 3.97 -11.97 5.44
C ALA A 142 5.29 -11.44 6.06
N LEU A 143 5.22 -10.90 7.28
CA LEU A 143 6.33 -10.21 7.92
C LEU A 143 7.35 -11.16 8.55
N TYR A 144 6.89 -12.17 9.29
CA TYR A 144 7.75 -13.03 10.10
C TYR A 144 8.85 -13.75 9.29
N PRO A 145 8.55 -14.39 8.14
CA PRO A 145 9.59 -15.07 7.35
C PRO A 145 10.66 -14.11 6.84
N ILE A 146 10.27 -12.90 6.45
CA ILE A 146 11.20 -11.89 5.93
C ILE A 146 12.13 -11.40 7.04
N VAL A 147 11.59 -11.07 8.21
CA VAL A 147 12.40 -10.65 9.35
C VAL A 147 13.29 -11.78 9.87
N ALA A 148 12.81 -13.03 9.87
CA ALA A 148 13.57 -14.18 10.36
C ALA A 148 14.72 -14.61 9.44
N THR A 149 14.64 -14.31 8.14
CA THR A 149 15.64 -14.74 7.15
C THR A 149 16.53 -13.60 6.66
N ALA A 150 16.14 -12.35 6.86
CA ALA A 150 16.95 -11.20 6.47
C ALA A 150 18.23 -11.10 7.32
N PRO A 151 19.39 -10.76 6.73
CA PRO A 151 20.63 -10.57 7.47
C PRO A 151 20.57 -9.41 8.49
N ASP A 152 19.78 -8.39 8.18
CA ASP A 152 19.65 -7.18 8.98
C ASP A 152 18.28 -6.50 8.73
N LEU A 153 17.93 -5.54 9.60
CA LEU A 153 16.64 -4.85 9.57
C LEU A 153 16.48 -3.95 8.34
N SER A 154 17.56 -3.39 7.79
CA SER A 154 17.50 -2.55 6.58
C SER A 154 17.16 -3.40 5.36
N THR A 155 17.73 -4.60 5.26
CA THR A 155 17.39 -5.56 4.20
C THR A 155 15.94 -6.02 4.31
N ALA A 156 15.45 -6.33 5.52
CA ALA A 156 14.04 -6.67 5.75
C ALA A 156 13.10 -5.53 5.35
N PHE A 157 13.41 -4.30 5.76
CA PHE A 157 12.65 -3.10 5.44
C PHE A 157 12.59 -2.85 3.92
N THR A 158 13.75 -2.92 3.25
CA THR A 158 13.85 -2.71 1.80
C THR A 158 13.08 -3.77 1.02
N THR A 159 13.17 -5.03 1.44
CA THR A 159 12.43 -6.15 0.84
C THR A 159 10.92 -5.96 0.96
N MET A 160 10.43 -5.60 2.15
CA MET A 160 9.03 -5.27 2.39
C MET A 160 8.57 -4.08 1.55
N GLY A 161 9.39 -3.03 1.46
CA GLY A 161 9.11 -1.85 0.64
C GLY A 161 8.94 -2.20 -0.84
N PHE A 162 9.80 -3.05 -1.39
CA PHE A 162 9.68 -3.51 -2.78
C PHE A 162 8.43 -4.37 -3.00
N LEU A 163 8.12 -5.30 -2.09
CA LEU A 163 6.90 -6.12 -2.19
C LEU A 163 5.64 -5.26 -2.12
N ALA A 164 5.58 -4.30 -1.18
CA ALA A 164 4.47 -3.38 -1.04
C ALA A 164 4.30 -2.51 -2.29
N MET A 165 5.40 -2.00 -2.85
CA MET A 165 5.37 -1.19 -4.07
C MET A 165 4.87 -2.01 -5.28
N LEU A 166 5.36 -3.25 -5.46
CA LEU A 166 4.89 -4.14 -6.53
C LEU A 166 3.40 -4.46 -6.37
N ALA A 167 2.95 -4.81 -5.16
CA ALA A 167 1.54 -5.05 -4.86
C ALA A 167 0.67 -3.82 -5.15
N ASN A 168 1.11 -2.64 -4.70
CA ASN A 168 0.38 -1.39 -4.92
C ASN A 168 0.27 -1.03 -6.41
N THR A 169 1.31 -1.32 -7.19
CA THR A 169 1.29 -1.13 -8.65
C THR A 169 0.22 -2.00 -9.31
N VAL A 170 0.09 -3.26 -8.93
CA VAL A 170 -0.95 -4.17 -9.45
C VAL A 170 -2.35 -3.65 -9.10
N VAL A 171 -2.54 -3.20 -7.86
CA VAL A 171 -3.81 -2.61 -7.41
C VAL A 171 -4.16 -1.37 -8.23
N HIS A 172 -3.21 -0.46 -8.46
CA HIS A 172 -3.44 0.73 -9.27
C HIS A 172 -3.73 0.42 -10.73
N VAL A 173 -2.98 -0.49 -11.37
CA VAL A 173 -3.27 -0.91 -12.75
C VAL A 173 -4.69 -1.48 -12.84
N SER A 174 -5.07 -2.34 -11.90
CA SER A 174 -6.41 -2.95 -11.85
C SER A 174 -7.52 -1.90 -11.69
N ALA A 175 -7.32 -0.92 -10.81
CA ALA A 175 -8.25 0.19 -10.60
C ALA A 175 -8.35 1.10 -11.84
N ASN A 176 -7.22 1.44 -12.45
CA ASN A 176 -7.16 2.30 -13.63
C ASN A 176 -7.83 1.63 -14.84
N LEU A 177 -7.59 0.33 -15.06
CA LEU A 177 -8.25 -0.45 -16.10
C LEU A 177 -9.76 -0.57 -15.87
N SER A 178 -10.20 -0.68 -14.60
CA SER A 178 -11.62 -0.67 -14.25
C SER A 178 -12.28 0.66 -14.59
N LEU A 179 -11.62 1.79 -14.24
CA LEU A 179 -12.10 3.13 -14.61
C LEU A 179 -12.11 3.33 -16.12
N LEU A 180 -11.09 2.85 -16.83
CA LEU A 180 -11.00 2.89 -18.29
C LEU A 180 -12.19 2.15 -18.91
N ARG A 181 -12.47 0.93 -18.47
CA ARG A 181 -13.60 0.11 -18.94
C ARG A 181 -14.95 0.80 -18.73
N ILE A 182 -15.15 1.46 -17.58
CA ILE A 182 -16.37 2.22 -17.28
C ILE A 182 -16.47 3.47 -18.17
N SER A 183 -15.37 4.20 -18.34
CA SER A 183 -15.31 5.47 -19.08
C SER A 183 -15.50 5.27 -20.58
N LEU A 184 -14.97 4.18 -21.14
CA LEU A 184 -15.15 3.80 -22.55
C LEU A 184 -16.62 3.64 -22.93
N LYS A 185 -17.47 3.13 -22.03
CA LYS A 185 -18.92 2.99 -22.28
C LYS A 185 -19.65 4.33 -22.44
N ARG A 186 -19.06 5.45 -21.99
CA ARG A 186 -19.69 6.78 -22.00
C ARG A 186 -18.70 7.88 -22.40
N ILE A 187 -17.95 7.63 -23.48
CA ILE A 187 -16.78 8.43 -23.86
C ILE A 187 -17.07 9.92 -24.01
N SER A 188 -18.21 10.28 -24.63
CA SER A 188 -18.58 11.67 -24.89
C SER A 188 -18.88 12.48 -23.63
N LYS A 189 -19.24 11.82 -22.52
CA LYS A 189 -19.57 12.48 -21.24
C LYS A 189 -18.43 12.41 -20.22
N ARG A 190 -17.44 11.55 -20.44
CA ARG A 190 -16.41 11.18 -19.46
C ARG A 190 -15.00 11.23 -20.03
N TRP A 191 -14.78 12.09 -21.02
CA TRP A 191 -13.49 12.17 -21.72
C TRP A 191 -12.32 12.53 -20.78
N TRP A 192 -12.56 13.34 -19.74
CA TRP A 192 -11.56 13.63 -18.71
C TRP A 192 -11.22 12.40 -17.84
N GLU A 193 -12.23 11.61 -17.43
CA GLU A 193 -12.01 10.35 -16.71
C GLU A 193 -11.23 9.35 -17.58
N LEU A 194 -11.55 9.31 -18.88
CA LEU A 194 -10.85 8.49 -19.85
C LEU A 194 -9.38 8.90 -19.97
N ALA A 195 -9.10 10.18 -20.27
CA ALA A 195 -7.74 10.68 -20.42
C ALA A 195 -6.90 10.44 -19.15
N LEU A 196 -7.49 10.70 -17.98
CA LEU A 196 -6.86 10.42 -16.69
C LEU A 196 -6.55 8.92 -16.52
N SER A 197 -7.52 8.04 -16.80
CA SER A 197 -7.33 6.59 -16.65
C SER A 197 -6.27 6.03 -17.59
N VAL A 198 -6.19 6.52 -18.84
CA VAL A 198 -5.17 6.12 -19.81
C VAL A 198 -3.79 6.59 -19.34
N ALA A 199 -3.66 7.88 -19.01
CA ALA A 199 -2.40 8.45 -18.54
C ALA A 199 -1.90 7.75 -17.27
N ALA A 200 -2.78 7.51 -16.30
CA ALA A 200 -2.46 6.80 -15.07
C ALA A 200 -2.05 5.34 -15.33
N THR A 201 -2.77 4.63 -16.21
CA THR A 201 -2.40 3.25 -16.58
C THR A 201 -1.01 3.21 -17.20
N VAL A 202 -0.74 4.06 -18.21
CA VAL A 202 0.56 4.12 -18.88
C VAL A 202 1.68 4.45 -17.90
N LEU A 203 1.48 5.47 -17.05
CA LEU A 203 2.47 5.88 -16.07
C LEU A 203 2.75 4.79 -15.03
N THR A 204 1.70 4.18 -14.46
CA THR A 204 1.87 3.11 -13.47
C THR A 204 2.52 1.88 -14.07
N THR A 205 2.15 1.48 -15.29
CA THR A 205 2.81 0.36 -15.99
C THR A 205 4.26 0.68 -16.33
N TYR A 206 4.57 1.90 -16.75
CA TYR A 206 5.95 2.32 -16.97
C TYR A 206 6.78 2.24 -15.69
N ILE A 207 6.27 2.77 -14.58
CA ILE A 207 6.91 2.67 -13.27
C ILE A 207 7.12 1.21 -12.90
N ALA A 208 6.10 0.35 -13.04
CA ALA A 208 6.20 -1.09 -12.77
C ALA A 208 7.38 -1.76 -13.50
N LEU A 209 7.51 -1.51 -14.81
CA LEU A 209 8.54 -2.11 -15.64
C LEU A 209 9.93 -1.61 -15.29
N GLN A 210 10.07 -0.31 -15.02
CA GLN A 210 11.34 0.27 -14.55
C GLN A 210 11.72 -0.25 -13.17
N SER A 211 10.73 -0.48 -12.30
CA SER A 211 10.95 -1.02 -10.96
C SER A 211 11.52 -2.43 -10.98
N ILE A 212 10.99 -3.31 -11.85
CA ILE A 212 11.39 -4.73 -11.89
C ILE A 212 12.89 -4.88 -12.12
N GLY A 213 13.50 -4.06 -12.99
CA GLY A 213 14.93 -4.10 -13.26
C GLY A 213 15.82 -3.68 -12.07
N GLY A 214 15.26 -2.97 -11.09
CA GLY A 214 15.98 -2.50 -9.89
C GLY A 214 15.84 -3.40 -8.66
N ILE A 215 14.98 -4.41 -8.71
CA ILE A 215 14.65 -5.30 -7.59
C ILE A 215 15.38 -6.64 -7.74
N GLN A 216 15.80 -7.23 -6.62
CA GLN A 216 16.41 -8.55 -6.62
C GLN A 216 15.47 -9.59 -7.26
N PRO A 217 15.94 -10.42 -8.21
CA PRO A 217 15.09 -11.38 -8.93
C PRO A 217 14.28 -12.31 -8.03
N GLY A 218 14.83 -12.72 -6.89
CA GLY A 218 14.12 -13.54 -5.91
C GLY A 218 12.82 -12.90 -5.41
N ILE A 219 12.84 -11.61 -5.10
CA ILE A 219 11.67 -10.86 -4.61
C ILE A 219 10.61 -10.77 -5.72
N VAL A 220 11.02 -10.46 -6.94
CA VAL A 220 10.12 -10.38 -8.10
C VAL A 220 9.47 -11.74 -8.37
N SER A 221 10.25 -12.82 -8.37
CA SER A 221 9.75 -14.18 -8.57
C SER A 221 8.77 -14.62 -7.49
N THR A 222 9.06 -14.33 -6.22
CA THR A 222 8.13 -14.60 -5.11
C THR A 222 6.81 -13.85 -5.30
N PHE A 223 6.88 -12.56 -5.65
CA PHE A 223 5.70 -11.74 -5.89
C PHE A 223 4.87 -12.25 -7.09
N MET A 224 5.52 -12.57 -8.21
CA MET A 224 4.85 -13.17 -9.38
C MET A 224 4.23 -14.52 -9.04
N GLY A 225 4.90 -15.36 -8.26
CA GLY A 225 4.36 -16.62 -7.77
C GLY A 225 3.07 -16.45 -6.97
N LEU A 226 2.99 -15.42 -6.11
CA LEU A 226 1.77 -15.09 -5.36
C LEU A 226 0.62 -14.64 -6.29
N ILE A 227 0.91 -13.86 -7.32
CA ILE A 227 -0.12 -13.47 -8.32
C ILE A 227 -0.63 -14.69 -9.07
N VAL A 228 0.28 -15.54 -9.57
CA VAL A 228 -0.09 -16.75 -10.31
C VAL A 228 -0.92 -17.68 -9.42
N LEU A 229 -0.52 -17.88 -8.17
CA LEU A 229 -1.29 -18.68 -7.21
C LEU A 229 -2.67 -18.08 -6.95
N GLY A 230 -2.76 -16.76 -6.77
CA GLY A 230 -4.05 -16.07 -6.61
C GLY A 230 -4.96 -16.23 -7.83
N PHE A 231 -4.41 -16.14 -9.04
CA PHE A 231 -5.12 -16.39 -10.29
C PHE A 231 -5.63 -17.85 -10.37
N LEU A 232 -4.78 -18.83 -10.08
CA LEU A 232 -5.17 -20.25 -10.08
C LEU A 232 -6.30 -20.55 -9.07
N VAL A 233 -6.25 -19.94 -7.89
CA VAL A 233 -7.31 -20.08 -6.88
C VAL A 233 -8.63 -19.46 -7.37
N ALA A 234 -8.58 -18.32 -8.04
CA ALA A 234 -9.76 -17.67 -8.60
C ALA A 234 -10.39 -18.52 -9.72
N GLU A 235 -9.57 -19.01 -10.64
CA GLU A 235 -9.99 -19.85 -11.76
C GLU A 235 -10.60 -21.19 -11.28
N ALA A 236 -9.94 -21.87 -10.33
CA ALA A 236 -10.44 -23.12 -9.76
C ALA A 236 -11.80 -22.94 -9.08
N ARG A 237 -12.04 -21.77 -8.47
CA ARG A 237 -13.33 -21.44 -7.86
C ARG A 237 -14.41 -21.20 -8.93
N GLU A 238 -14.09 -20.51 -10.01
CA GLU A 238 -15.04 -20.27 -11.12
C GLU A 238 -15.51 -21.59 -11.74
N MET A 239 -14.59 -22.52 -11.99
CA MET A 239 -14.91 -23.86 -12.49
C MET A 239 -15.83 -24.66 -11.56
N ILE A 240 -15.66 -24.55 -10.24
CA ILE A 240 -16.54 -25.23 -9.27
C ILE A 240 -17.96 -24.65 -9.32
N LEU A 241 -18.09 -23.32 -9.42
CA LEU A 241 -19.38 -22.66 -9.48
C LEU A 241 -20.12 -22.96 -10.79
N GLU A 242 -19.43 -22.96 -11.92
CA GLU A 242 -20.03 -23.34 -13.21
C GLU A 242 -20.47 -24.80 -13.23
N GLY A 243 -19.71 -25.71 -12.60
CA GLY A 243 -20.08 -27.12 -12.47
C GLY A 243 -21.22 -27.43 -11.48
N GLU A 244 -21.60 -26.48 -10.61
CA GLU A 244 -22.78 -26.58 -9.75
C GLU A 244 -24.06 -26.04 -10.44
N GLU A 245 -23.92 -25.30 -11.54
CA GLU A 245 -25.04 -24.75 -12.33
C GLU A 245 -25.49 -25.68 -13.48
N GLU A 246 -24.77 -26.78 -13.75
CA GLU A 246 -25.15 -27.88 -14.67
C GLU A 246 -25.85 -29.05 -13.96
#